data_AF-A0A9W8TXY8-F1
#
_entry.id   AF-A0A9W8TXY8-F1
#
_cell.length_a   1.000
_cell.length_b   1.000
_cell.length_c   1.000
_cell.angle_alpha   90.00
_cell.angle_beta   90.00
_cell.angle_gamma   90.00
#
_symmetry.space_group_name_H-M   'P 1'
#
loop_
_entity.id
_entity.type
_entity.pdbx_description
1 polymer ?
#
loop_
_entity_poly.entity_id
_entity_poly.type
_entity_poly.pdbx_seq_one_letter_code
_entity_poly.pdbx_strand_id
1 'polypeptide(L)'
;MASEALSNRYSFYPIAPDPSPSLPRRRPLKAYAADVPALDVVKPAAPPFNHNALHDIESVWWVLVYTVPINDDAASQSQDASARQKLMNKLFDGQLNNNSRLPFLRDPDFEKCLPSSFSSLAPALQKYAAHLAAAFSAAEKNYPIIEPLAISLIHSQCMEDFFTKGILERIKDVKLVHVKVRAQDVPGSGQKRFGKHLDEPEGSQRKKSR
;
A
#
# COMPACT_ATOMS: atom_id res chain seq x y z
N MET A 1 2.80 -7.61 -4.76
CA MET A 1 2.57 -8.93 -5.39
C MET A 1 2.59 -8.92 -6.91
N ALA A 2 1.57 -8.42 -7.64
CA ALA A 2 1.74 -8.15 -9.08
C ALA A 2 2.65 -6.92 -9.32
N SER A 3 2.59 -5.90 -8.46
CA SER A 3 3.51 -4.76 -8.48
C SER A 3 4.99 -5.13 -8.23
N GLU A 4 5.28 -6.12 -7.38
CA GLU A 4 6.65 -6.60 -7.14
C GLU A 4 7.15 -7.46 -8.30
N ALA A 5 6.31 -8.37 -8.82
CA ALA A 5 6.64 -9.17 -9.99
C ALA A 5 6.82 -8.31 -11.26
N LEU A 6 6.02 -7.23 -11.40
CA LEU A 6 6.20 -6.22 -12.43
C LEU A 6 7.49 -5.42 -12.17
N SER A 7 7.70 -4.88 -10.95
CA SER A 7 8.90 -4.07 -10.66
C SER A 7 10.23 -4.80 -10.92
N ASN A 8 10.28 -6.11 -10.67
CA ASN A 8 11.51 -6.91 -10.88
C ASN A 8 11.78 -7.26 -12.35
N ARG A 9 10.79 -7.14 -13.26
CA ARG A 9 11.00 -7.30 -14.71
C ARG A 9 11.14 -5.97 -15.48
N TYR A 10 10.72 -4.86 -14.88
CA TYR A 10 10.91 -3.52 -15.42
C TYR A 10 12.12 -2.83 -14.75
N SER A 11 13.30 -3.44 -14.87
CA SER A 11 14.55 -2.71 -14.65
C SER A 11 14.64 -1.62 -15.70
N PHE A 12 14.37 -0.37 -15.31
CA PHE A 12 14.63 0.81 -16.12
C PHE A 12 16.13 0.87 -16.41
N TYR A 13 16.54 0.47 -17.61
CA TYR A 13 17.80 0.97 -18.15
C TYR A 13 17.58 2.46 -18.42
N PRO A 14 18.39 3.37 -17.85
CA PRO A 14 18.30 4.76 -18.21
C PRO A 14 18.60 4.89 -19.71
N ILE A 15 17.57 5.16 -20.50
CA ILE A 15 17.75 5.62 -21.87
C ILE A 15 18.43 6.98 -21.73
N ALA A 16 19.61 7.12 -22.35
CA ALA A 16 20.35 8.38 -22.34
C ALA A 16 19.42 9.52 -22.78
N PRO A 17 19.49 10.69 -22.13
CA PRO A 17 18.61 11.81 -22.46
C PRO A 17 18.81 12.20 -23.92
N ASP A 18 17.74 12.06 -24.70
CA ASP A 18 17.68 12.56 -26.07
C ASP A 18 17.87 14.08 -26.04
N PRO A 19 18.84 14.67 -26.78
CA PRO A 19 19.05 16.11 -26.79
C PRO A 19 17.76 16.81 -27.22
N SER A 20 17.21 17.61 -26.30
CA SER A 20 15.88 18.23 -26.41
C SER A 20 15.63 18.89 -27.78
N PRO A 21 14.60 18.47 -28.54
CA PRO A 21 14.09 19.28 -29.62
C PRO A 21 13.37 20.49 -29.02
N SER A 22 13.79 21.69 -29.42
CA SER A 22 13.15 22.95 -29.06
C SER A 22 11.63 22.89 -29.27
N LEU A 23 10.85 23.20 -28.24
CA LEU A 23 9.38 23.21 -28.32
C LEU A 23 8.92 24.19 -29.41
N PRO A 24 8.13 23.75 -30.41
CA PRO A 24 7.64 24.65 -31.44
C PRO A 24 6.62 25.64 -30.85
N ARG A 25 6.82 26.93 -31.18
CA ARG A 25 5.91 28.04 -30.87
C ARG A 25 4.48 27.69 -31.31
N ARG A 26 3.53 27.73 -30.38
CA ARG A 26 2.08 27.54 -30.66
C ARG A 26 1.62 28.54 -31.72
N ARG A 27 1.25 28.05 -32.92
CA ARG A 27 0.54 28.83 -33.93
C ARG A 27 -0.98 28.82 -33.63
N PRO A 28 -1.70 29.91 -33.95
CA PRO A 28 -3.16 29.97 -33.78
C PRO A 28 -3.90 28.97 -34.69
N LEU A 29 -4.85 28.29 -34.08
CA LEU A 29 -5.57 27.10 -34.56
C LEU A 29 -6.76 27.49 -35.47
N LYS A 30 -6.53 28.10 -36.65
CA LYS A 30 -7.66 28.50 -37.52
C LYS A 30 -7.53 28.36 -39.05
N ALA A 31 -6.52 27.70 -39.63
CA ALA A 31 -6.41 27.68 -41.12
C ALA A 31 -5.80 26.44 -41.78
N TYR A 32 -6.03 25.21 -41.28
CA TYR A 32 -5.45 23.99 -41.88
C TYR A 32 -6.47 22.86 -42.10
N ALA A 33 -7.65 23.17 -42.65
CA ALA A 33 -8.68 22.16 -42.87
C ALA A 33 -8.78 21.61 -44.31
N ALA A 34 -7.91 22.02 -45.26
CA ALA A 34 -8.12 21.65 -46.67
C ALA A 34 -7.18 20.56 -47.23
N ASP A 35 -5.91 20.46 -46.82
CA ASP A 35 -4.94 19.58 -47.51
C ASP A 35 -3.95 18.90 -46.55
N VAL A 36 -4.45 18.16 -45.54
CA VAL A 36 -3.57 17.26 -44.77
C VAL A 36 -3.62 15.88 -45.42
N PRO A 37 -2.54 15.42 -46.09
CA PRO A 37 -2.47 14.05 -46.59
C PRO A 37 -2.72 13.10 -45.42
N ALA A 38 -3.42 11.99 -45.68
CA ALA A 38 -3.75 10.98 -44.67
C ALA A 38 -2.45 10.54 -43.96
N LEU A 39 -2.17 11.17 -42.81
CA LEU A 39 -1.11 10.75 -41.93
C LEU A 39 -1.53 9.39 -41.42
N ASP A 40 -0.75 8.36 -41.75
CA ASP A 40 -0.88 7.05 -41.14
C ASP A 40 -1.04 7.25 -39.65
N VAL A 41 -2.23 6.95 -39.14
CA VAL A 41 -2.55 7.10 -37.72
C VAL A 41 -1.71 6.07 -36.99
N VAL A 42 -0.50 6.47 -36.59
CA VAL A 42 0.38 5.66 -35.76
C VAL A 42 -0.40 5.42 -34.47
N LYS A 43 -0.89 4.19 -34.32
CA LYS A 43 -1.61 3.78 -33.12
C LYS A 43 -0.69 4.07 -31.93
N PRO A 44 -1.09 4.92 -30.98
CA PRO A 44 -0.23 5.24 -29.85
C PRO A 44 0.13 3.95 -29.12
N ALA A 45 1.40 3.84 -28.73
CA ALA A 45 1.86 2.72 -27.92
C ALA A 45 0.97 2.60 -26.67
N ALA A 46 0.56 1.38 -26.34
CA ALA A 46 -0.23 1.15 -25.13
C ALA A 46 0.56 1.68 -23.91
N PRO A 47 -0.13 2.28 -22.92
CA PRO A 47 0.56 2.78 -21.74
C PRO A 47 1.32 1.63 -21.05
N PRO A 48 2.50 1.89 -20.49
CA PRO A 48 3.30 0.85 -19.83
C PRO A 48 2.60 0.28 -18.58
N PHE A 49 1.60 1.00 -18.06
CA PHE A 49 0.79 0.58 -16.93
C PHE A 49 -0.69 0.62 -17.32
N ASN A 50 -1.34 -0.54 -17.24
CA ASN A 50 -2.79 -0.61 -17.32
C ASN A 50 -3.36 -0.63 -15.90
N HIS A 51 -4.47 0.08 -15.73
CA HIS A 51 -5.25 0.05 -14.51
C HIS A 51 -5.67 -1.39 -14.19
N ASN A 52 -5.48 -1.80 -12.94
CA ASN A 52 -5.82 -3.13 -12.46
C ASN A 52 -6.77 -2.99 -11.28
N ALA A 53 -8.08 -3.14 -11.54
CA ALA A 53 -9.10 -3.03 -10.50
C ALA A 53 -8.97 -4.09 -9.39
N LEU A 54 -8.26 -5.21 -9.63
CA LEU A 54 -7.94 -6.15 -8.56
C LEU A 54 -7.03 -5.53 -7.50
N HIS A 55 -6.13 -4.62 -7.89
CA HIS A 55 -5.32 -3.85 -6.93
C HIS A 55 -6.14 -2.84 -6.13
N ASP A 56 -7.19 -2.26 -6.70
CA ASP A 56 -8.07 -1.36 -5.95
C ASP A 56 -8.82 -2.11 -4.85
N ILE A 57 -9.38 -3.28 -5.20
CA ILE A 57 -10.03 -4.18 -4.24
C ILE A 57 -9.03 -4.64 -3.17
N GLU A 58 -7.82 -5.04 -3.56
CA GLU A 58 -6.73 -5.38 -2.63
C GLU A 58 -6.43 -4.22 -1.67
N SER A 59 -6.37 -2.99 -2.18
CA SER A 59 -6.11 -1.79 -1.40
C SER A 59 -7.20 -1.54 -0.35
N VAL A 60 -8.48 -1.75 -0.70
CA VAL A 60 -9.58 -1.67 0.26
C VAL A 60 -9.42 -2.68 1.39
N TRP A 61 -9.05 -3.93 1.07
CA TRP A 61 -8.79 -4.94 2.09
C TRP A 61 -7.62 -4.54 3.00
N TRP A 62 -6.53 -4.01 2.44
CA TRP A 62 -5.40 -3.51 3.24
C TRP A 62 -5.77 -2.34 4.15
N VAL A 63 -6.68 -1.46 3.73
CA VAL A 63 -7.22 -0.39 4.60
C VAL A 63 -7.97 -0.99 5.79
N LEU A 64 -8.75 -2.04 5.60
CA LEU A 64 -9.44 -2.74 6.69
C LEU A 64 -8.44 -3.43 7.63
N VAL A 65 -7.46 -4.15 7.08
CA VAL A 65 -6.37 -4.81 7.84
C VAL A 65 -5.54 -3.80 8.62
N TYR A 66 -5.38 -2.57 8.13
CA TYR A 66 -4.71 -1.51 8.88
C TYR A 66 -5.62 -0.94 9.97
N THR A 67 -6.88 -0.62 9.63
CA THR A 67 -7.77 0.17 10.48
C THR A 67 -8.31 -0.65 11.66
N VAL A 68 -8.75 -1.89 11.45
CA VAL A 68 -9.41 -2.65 12.52
C VAL A 68 -8.43 -3.01 13.65
N PRO A 69 -7.21 -3.53 13.40
CA PRO A 69 -6.29 -3.92 14.47
C PRO A 69 -5.67 -2.75 15.24
N ILE A 70 -5.63 -1.52 14.71
CA ILE A 70 -5.03 -0.36 15.41
C ILE A 70 -6.03 0.47 16.22
N ASN A 71 -7.32 0.16 16.11
CA ASN A 71 -8.37 0.86 16.84
C ASN A 71 -9.01 -0.09 17.84
N ASP A 72 -9.37 0.42 19.00
CA ASP A 72 -10.25 -0.24 19.96
C ASP A 72 -11.62 0.42 19.97
N ASP A 73 -12.56 -0.21 20.67
CA ASP A 73 -13.77 0.44 21.08
C ASP A 73 -13.49 1.29 22.34
N ALA A 74 -14.01 2.52 22.37
CA ALA A 74 -13.93 3.38 23.56
C ALA A 74 -14.51 2.69 24.81
N ALA A 75 -15.50 1.81 24.64
CA ALA A 75 -16.10 1.04 25.73
C ALA A 75 -15.29 -0.22 26.11
N SER A 76 -14.37 -0.69 25.26
CA SER A 76 -13.61 -1.92 25.48
C SER A 76 -12.22 -1.82 24.85
N GLN A 77 -11.26 -1.35 25.65
CA GLN A 77 -9.85 -1.31 25.26
C GLN A 77 -9.21 -2.68 25.44
N SER A 78 -8.45 -3.12 24.44
CA SER A 78 -7.77 -4.41 24.43
C SER A 78 -6.41 -4.31 25.13
N GLN A 79 -6.10 -5.31 25.96
CA GLN A 79 -4.81 -5.41 26.67
C GLN A 79 -3.63 -5.66 25.72
N ASP A 80 -3.88 -6.20 24.51
CA ASP A 80 -2.86 -6.64 23.57
C ASP A 80 -2.50 -5.60 22.49
N ALA A 81 -2.74 -4.32 22.78
CA ALA A 81 -2.41 -3.21 21.87
C ALA A 81 -0.98 -3.26 21.31
N SER A 82 0.00 -3.63 22.15
CA SER A 82 1.40 -3.74 21.76
C SER A 82 1.65 -4.85 20.73
N ALA A 83 0.99 -6.01 20.87
CA ALA A 83 1.13 -7.12 19.93
C ALA A 83 0.52 -6.76 18.57
N ARG A 84 -0.68 -6.15 18.57
CA ARG A 84 -1.32 -5.63 17.35
C ARG A 84 -0.47 -4.57 16.68
N GLN A 85 0.10 -3.64 17.44
CA GLN A 85 1.02 -2.63 16.91
C GLN A 85 2.25 -3.24 16.24
N LYS A 86 2.86 -4.26 16.86
CA LYS A 86 4.01 -4.97 16.27
C LYS A 86 3.63 -5.65 14.95
N LEU A 87 2.47 -6.29 14.88
CA LEU A 87 1.97 -6.88 13.65
C LEU A 87 1.76 -5.80 12.57
N MET A 88 1.14 -4.67 12.92
CA MET A 88 0.90 -3.59 11.97
C MET A 88 2.20 -2.94 11.48
N ASN A 89 3.19 -2.78 12.36
CA ASN A 89 4.51 -2.33 11.95
C ASN A 89 5.19 -3.35 11.02
N LYS A 90 5.02 -4.65 11.26
CA LYS A 90 5.54 -5.70 10.38
C LYS A 90 4.87 -5.67 8.99
N LEU A 91 3.56 -5.43 8.91
CA LEU A 91 2.82 -5.39 7.64
C LEU A 91 2.98 -4.05 6.90
N PHE A 92 3.23 -2.95 7.63
CA PHE A 92 3.24 -1.59 7.11
C PHE A 92 4.47 -0.80 7.59
N ASP A 93 5.66 -1.36 7.39
CA ASP A 93 6.95 -0.73 7.73
C ASP A 93 7.39 0.39 6.76
N GLY A 94 6.67 0.58 5.66
CA GLY A 94 6.99 1.55 4.60
C GLY A 94 8.15 1.13 3.69
N GLN A 95 8.68 -0.09 3.86
CA GLN A 95 9.73 -0.62 3.01
C GLN A 95 9.12 -1.24 1.74
N LEU A 96 9.71 -0.94 0.58
CA LEU A 96 9.28 -1.53 -0.70
C LEU A 96 9.45 -3.05 -0.73
N ASN A 97 10.40 -3.59 0.03
CA ASN A 97 10.80 -4.99 0.01
C ASN A 97 10.09 -5.83 1.09
N ASN A 98 8.97 -5.32 1.63
CA ASN A 98 8.26 -5.97 2.71
C ASN A 98 7.43 -7.16 2.21
N ASN A 99 8.02 -8.33 2.32
CA ASN A 99 7.40 -9.60 1.94
C ASN A 99 6.41 -10.16 2.99
N SER A 100 6.11 -9.44 4.08
CA SER A 100 5.22 -9.94 5.14
C SER A 100 3.75 -9.93 4.75
N ARG A 101 3.36 -9.08 3.78
CA ARG A 101 1.97 -8.91 3.34
C ARG A 101 1.42 -10.13 2.63
N LEU A 102 2.21 -10.74 1.74
CA LEU A 102 1.76 -11.90 0.95
C LEU A 102 1.40 -13.10 1.83
N PRO A 103 2.26 -13.59 2.75
CA PRO A 103 1.90 -14.67 3.66
C PRO A 103 0.66 -14.34 4.48
N PHE A 104 0.53 -13.09 4.95
CA PHE A 104 -0.62 -12.66 5.73
C PHE A 104 -1.93 -12.65 4.90
N LEU A 105 -1.90 -12.25 3.63
CA LEU A 105 -3.07 -12.33 2.76
C LEU A 105 -3.51 -13.79 2.52
N ARG A 106 -2.56 -14.73 2.44
CA ARG A 106 -2.87 -16.15 2.22
C ARG A 106 -3.45 -16.83 3.44
N ASP A 107 -2.98 -16.47 4.63
CA ASP A 107 -3.39 -17.09 5.89
C ASP A 107 -3.43 -16.04 7.01
N PRO A 108 -4.48 -15.20 7.05
CA PRO A 108 -4.58 -14.16 8.05
C PRO A 108 -5.11 -14.69 9.39
N ASP A 109 -4.30 -14.56 10.44
CA ASP A 109 -4.66 -14.92 11.81
C ASP A 109 -5.36 -13.74 12.52
N PHE A 110 -6.59 -13.45 12.11
CA PHE A 110 -7.38 -12.35 12.68
C PHE A 110 -7.81 -12.59 14.13
N GLU A 111 -7.95 -13.85 14.56
CA GLU A 111 -8.35 -14.18 15.93
C GLU A 111 -7.35 -13.65 16.97
N LYS A 112 -6.06 -13.64 16.64
CA LYS A 112 -5.01 -13.15 17.55
C LYS A 112 -4.71 -11.66 17.43
N CYS A 113 -5.25 -10.97 16.42
CA CYS A 113 -4.89 -9.58 16.16
C CYS A 113 -6.04 -8.59 16.13
N LEU A 114 -7.30 -9.06 16.20
CA LEU A 114 -8.44 -8.18 16.35
C LEU A 114 -8.80 -7.98 17.83
N PRO A 115 -9.19 -6.76 18.23
CA PRO A 115 -9.88 -6.56 19.50
C PRO A 115 -11.15 -7.37 19.59
N SER A 116 -11.56 -7.72 20.81
CA SER A 116 -12.81 -8.44 21.07
C SER A 116 -14.03 -7.76 20.43
N SER A 117 -14.10 -6.42 20.47
CA SER A 117 -15.17 -5.62 19.84
C SER A 117 -15.26 -5.79 18.33
N PHE A 118 -14.18 -6.21 17.68
CA PHE A 118 -14.14 -6.47 16.23
C PHE A 118 -14.01 -7.95 15.87
N SER A 119 -14.06 -8.86 16.85
CA SER A 119 -13.95 -10.30 16.61
C SER A 119 -14.98 -10.82 15.59
N SER A 120 -16.18 -10.23 15.55
CA SER A 120 -17.21 -10.57 14.56
C SER A 120 -16.85 -10.23 13.11
N LEU A 121 -15.83 -9.37 12.88
CA LEU A 121 -15.33 -9.04 11.55
C LEU A 121 -14.32 -10.07 11.02
N ALA A 122 -13.71 -10.89 11.90
CA ALA A 122 -12.67 -11.83 11.49
C ALA A 122 -13.12 -12.76 10.34
N PRO A 123 -14.31 -13.41 10.40
CA PRO A 123 -14.73 -14.30 9.33
C PRO A 123 -14.90 -13.59 7.97
N ALA A 124 -15.45 -12.37 7.97
CA ALA A 124 -15.64 -11.59 6.74
C ALA A 124 -14.30 -11.16 6.14
N LEU A 125 -13.35 -10.73 6.97
CA LEU A 125 -11.99 -10.37 6.54
C LEU A 125 -11.22 -11.57 5.98
N GLN A 126 -11.36 -12.75 6.59
CA GLN A 126 -10.76 -14.01 6.10
C GLN A 126 -11.33 -14.42 4.73
N LYS A 127 -12.66 -14.37 4.57
CA LYS A 127 -13.30 -14.65 3.28
C LYS A 127 -12.84 -13.68 2.21
N TYR A 128 -12.78 -12.37 2.52
CA TYR A 128 -12.26 -11.37 1.58
C TYR A 128 -10.81 -11.71 1.15
N ALA A 129 -9.94 -12.04 2.11
CA ALA A 129 -8.57 -12.47 1.80
C ALA A 129 -8.54 -13.71 0.86
N ALA A 130 -9.39 -14.70 1.12
CA ALA A 130 -9.52 -15.89 0.30
C ALA A 130 -10.02 -15.58 -1.13
N HIS A 131 -11.02 -14.69 -1.27
CA HIS A 131 -11.51 -14.24 -2.57
C HIS A 131 -10.43 -13.51 -3.37
N LEU A 132 -9.67 -12.62 -2.73
CA LEU A 132 -8.53 -11.94 -3.34
C LEU A 132 -7.44 -12.93 -3.77
N ALA A 133 -7.05 -13.86 -2.90
CA ALA A 133 -6.02 -14.85 -3.21
C ALA A 133 -6.44 -15.75 -4.39
N ALA A 134 -7.70 -16.17 -4.44
CA ALA A 134 -8.24 -16.95 -5.56
C ALA A 134 -8.25 -16.14 -6.87
N ALA A 135 -8.65 -14.87 -6.81
CA ALA A 135 -8.68 -13.99 -7.96
C ALA A 135 -7.30 -13.69 -8.54
N PHE A 136 -6.30 -13.42 -7.69
CA PHE A 136 -4.91 -13.28 -8.12
C PHE A 136 -4.41 -14.58 -8.76
N SER A 137 -4.69 -15.74 -8.14
CA SER A 137 -4.30 -17.04 -8.69
C SER A 137 -4.94 -17.32 -10.05
N ALA A 138 -6.16 -16.85 -10.30
CA ALA A 138 -6.84 -16.97 -11.58
C ALA A 138 -6.26 -16.00 -12.63
N ALA A 139 -6.02 -14.74 -12.24
CA ALA A 139 -5.44 -13.72 -13.10
C ALA A 139 -4.01 -14.07 -13.55
N GLU A 140 -3.20 -14.67 -12.68
CA GLU A 140 -1.85 -15.12 -13.01
C GLU A 140 -1.83 -16.21 -14.10
N LYS A 141 -2.82 -17.11 -14.10
CA LYS A 141 -2.95 -18.17 -15.12
C LYS A 141 -3.25 -17.61 -16.52
N ASN A 142 -3.99 -16.50 -16.58
CA ASN A 142 -4.50 -15.91 -17.82
C ASN A 142 -3.85 -14.55 -18.15
N TYR A 143 -2.73 -14.22 -17.50
CA TYR A 143 -2.04 -12.95 -17.66
C TYR A 143 -1.68 -12.70 -19.15
N PRO A 144 -1.91 -11.49 -19.69
CA PRO A 144 -2.22 -10.22 -19.00
C PRO A 144 -3.72 -9.90 -18.85
N ILE A 145 -4.63 -10.81 -19.19
CA ILE A 145 -6.07 -10.51 -19.21
C ILE A 145 -6.64 -10.71 -17.80
N ILE A 146 -7.12 -9.62 -17.20
CA ILE A 146 -7.86 -9.64 -15.94
C ILE A 146 -9.34 -9.50 -16.30
N GLU A 147 -10.13 -10.53 -16.03
CA GLU A 147 -11.54 -10.54 -16.38
C GLU A 147 -12.35 -9.56 -15.51
N PRO A 148 -13.08 -8.60 -16.11
CA PRO A 148 -13.91 -7.65 -15.36
C PRO A 148 -14.98 -8.32 -14.49
N LEU A 149 -15.48 -9.49 -14.91
CA LEU A 149 -16.48 -10.25 -14.15
C LEU A 149 -15.94 -10.72 -12.81
N ALA A 150 -14.66 -11.13 -12.73
CA ALA A 150 -14.03 -11.56 -11.49
C ALA A 150 -14.03 -10.43 -10.44
N ILE A 151 -13.77 -9.20 -10.87
CA ILE A 151 -13.78 -8.01 -10.01
C ILE A 151 -15.18 -7.76 -9.44
N SER A 152 -16.21 -7.78 -10.30
CA SER A 152 -17.61 -7.59 -9.87
C SER A 152 -18.07 -8.66 -8.88
N LEU A 153 -17.65 -9.91 -9.10
CA LEU A 153 -17.96 -11.04 -8.23
C LEU A 153 -17.34 -10.86 -6.85
N ILE A 154 -16.03 -10.57 -6.77
CA ILE A 154 -15.35 -10.34 -5.47
C ILE A 154 -16.02 -9.20 -4.73
N HIS A 155 -16.28 -8.08 -5.41
CA HIS A 155 -16.95 -6.94 -4.80
C HIS A 155 -18.32 -7.34 -4.23
N SER A 156 -19.16 -8.03 -5.01
CA SER A 156 -20.48 -8.48 -4.53
C SER A 156 -20.39 -9.43 -3.34
N GLN A 157 -19.48 -10.41 -3.37
CA GLN A 157 -19.29 -11.39 -2.29
C GLN A 157 -18.80 -10.72 -1.01
N CYS A 158 -17.85 -9.79 -1.13
CA CYS A 158 -17.37 -9.03 0.01
C CYS A 158 -18.47 -8.13 0.59
N MET A 159 -19.25 -7.46 -0.26
CA MET A 159 -20.38 -6.66 0.21
C MET A 159 -21.42 -7.54 0.93
N GLU A 160 -21.73 -8.72 0.42
CA GLU A 160 -22.65 -9.64 1.08
C GLU A 160 -22.12 -10.08 2.45
N ASP A 161 -20.85 -10.45 2.55
CA ASP A 161 -20.23 -10.89 3.81
C ASP A 161 -20.19 -9.76 4.86
N PHE A 162 -19.78 -8.54 4.48
CA PHE A 162 -19.65 -7.41 5.41
C PHE A 162 -20.99 -6.77 5.79
N PHE A 163 -21.94 -6.72 4.87
CA PHE A 163 -23.23 -6.07 5.09
C PHE A 163 -24.32 -7.06 5.50
N THR A 164 -23.95 -8.26 5.96
CA THR A 164 -24.87 -9.10 6.72
C THR A 164 -25.42 -8.30 7.91
N LYS A 165 -26.75 -8.35 8.12
CA LYS A 165 -27.42 -7.62 9.21
C LYS A 165 -26.74 -7.85 10.57
N GLY A 166 -26.20 -9.06 10.79
CA GLY A 166 -25.53 -9.41 12.05
C GLY A 166 -24.23 -8.65 12.32
N ILE A 167 -23.42 -8.35 11.29
CA ILE A 167 -22.15 -7.63 11.48
C ILE A 167 -22.40 -6.15 11.73
N LEU A 168 -23.23 -5.52 10.89
CA LEU A 168 -23.54 -4.09 11.00
C LEU A 168 -24.13 -3.74 12.37
N GLU A 169 -25.06 -4.55 12.86
CA GLU A 169 -25.67 -4.33 14.17
C GLU A 169 -24.68 -4.45 15.34
N ARG A 170 -23.62 -5.25 15.20
CA ARG A 170 -22.59 -5.42 16.24
C ARG A 170 -21.57 -4.29 16.24
N ILE A 171 -21.31 -3.67 15.09
CA ILE A 171 -20.27 -2.63 14.96
C ILE A 171 -20.82 -1.20 14.94
N LYS A 172 -22.13 -1.00 14.76
CA LYS A 172 -22.75 0.33 14.60
C LYS A 172 -22.47 1.30 15.76
N ASP A 173 -22.33 0.76 16.98
CA ASP A 173 -22.14 1.56 18.19
C ASP A 173 -20.67 1.67 18.61
N VAL A 174 -19.76 1.02 17.87
CA VAL A 174 -18.33 1.01 18.18
C VAL A 174 -17.73 2.40 17.92
N LYS A 175 -17.11 2.97 18.94
CA LYS A 175 -16.41 4.25 18.84
C LYS A 175 -14.92 4.01 18.73
N LEU A 176 -14.36 4.26 17.55
CA LEU A 176 -12.94 4.01 17.28
C LEU A 176 -12.04 4.88 18.17
N VAL A 177 -11.18 4.23 18.94
CA VAL A 177 -10.07 4.84 19.67
C VAL A 177 -8.77 4.28 19.14
N HIS A 178 -7.94 5.16 18.58
CA HIS A 178 -6.66 4.77 18.00
C HIS A 178 -5.66 4.41 19.12
N VAL A 179 -5.19 3.16 19.12
CA VAL A 179 -4.33 2.62 20.18
C VAL A 179 -2.84 2.70 19.84
N LYS A 180 -2.54 3.01 18.58
CA LYS A 180 -1.16 3.17 18.12
C LYS A 180 -0.51 4.38 18.77
N VAL A 181 0.49 4.11 19.60
CA VAL A 181 1.42 5.11 20.13
C VAL A 181 2.10 5.78 18.93
N ARG A 182 1.87 7.08 18.72
CA ARG A 182 2.55 7.78 17.63
C ARG A 182 4.02 7.89 18.01
N ALA A 183 4.90 7.87 17.02
CA ALA A 183 6.33 8.08 17.27
C ALA A 183 6.60 9.39 18.04
N GLN A 184 5.72 10.39 17.90
CA GLN A 184 5.76 11.68 18.60
C GLN A 184 5.39 11.57 20.09
N ASP A 185 4.63 10.54 20.48
CA ASP A 185 4.16 10.34 21.85
C ASP A 185 5.17 9.55 22.69
N VAL A 186 6.23 9.01 22.07
CA VAL A 186 7.32 8.31 22.77
C VAL A 186 8.27 9.35 23.37
N PRO A 187 8.37 9.48 24.71
CA PRO A 187 9.31 10.39 25.33
C PRO A 187 10.74 10.05 24.89
N GLY A 188 11.41 10.97 24.19
CA GLY A 188 12.81 10.83 23.78
C GLY A 188 13.08 10.49 22.31
N SER A 189 12.07 10.23 21.47
CA SER A 189 12.26 9.94 20.04
C SER A 189 12.55 11.18 19.16
N GLY A 190 12.42 12.38 19.74
CA GLY A 190 12.53 13.66 19.04
C GLY A 190 13.84 14.43 19.20
N GLN A 191 14.86 13.89 19.88
CA GLN A 191 16.21 14.49 19.82
C GLN A 191 16.84 14.15 18.47
N LYS A 192 16.41 14.89 17.44
CA LYS A 192 17.22 15.12 16.25
C LYS A 192 18.63 15.41 16.74
N ARG A 193 19.58 14.56 16.35
CA ARG A 193 21.01 14.82 16.43
C ARG A 193 21.30 16.08 15.59
N PHE A 194 21.01 17.27 16.13
CA PHE A 194 21.69 18.47 15.70
C PHE A 194 23.15 18.20 16.03
N GLY A 195 23.95 18.00 14.97
CA GLY A 195 25.36 17.71 15.08
C GLY A 195 25.99 18.71 16.03
N LYS A 196 26.43 18.23 17.20
CA LYS A 196 27.50 18.90 17.92
C LYS A 196 28.71 18.80 17.00
N HIS A 197 28.96 19.89 16.27
CA HIS A 197 30.25 20.19 15.71
C HIS A 197 31.24 20.09 16.88
N LEU A 198 32.00 19.00 16.91
CA LEU A 198 33.12 18.84 17.83
C LEU A 198 34.19 19.80 17.33
N ASP A 199 34.28 20.96 17.96
CA ASP A 199 35.50 21.74 17.94
C ASP A 199 36.54 20.92 18.70
N GLU A 200 37.41 20.23 17.95
CA GLU A 200 38.63 19.64 18.49
C GLU A 200 39.56 20.76 18.96
N PRO A 201 40.08 20.72 20.21
CA PRO A 201 41.26 21.48 20.54
C PRO A 201 42.51 20.71 20.10
N GLU A 202 43.25 21.28 19.14
CA GLU A 202 44.64 20.91 18.87
C GLU A 202 45.47 21.03 20.14
N GLY A 203 45.77 19.89 20.76
CA GLY A 203 46.58 19.78 21.97
C GLY A 203 47.85 18.98 21.72
N SER A 204 48.76 19.57 20.95
CA SER A 204 50.16 19.15 20.81
C SER A 204 50.84 19.13 22.19
N GLN A 205 51.48 18.02 22.60
CA GLN A 205 52.81 18.07 23.19
C GLN A 205 53.51 16.70 23.34
N ARG A 206 54.64 16.62 22.63
CA ARG A 206 55.81 15.74 22.80
C ARG A 206 56.09 15.31 24.25
N LYS A 207 56.45 14.03 24.42
CA LYS A 207 57.51 13.63 25.37
C LYS A 207 58.52 12.68 24.71
N LYS A 208 59.75 13.16 24.62
CA LYS A 208 61.00 12.39 24.44
C LYS A 208 61.41 11.80 25.79
N SER A 209 61.90 10.57 25.79
CA SER A 209 62.94 10.00 26.68
C SER A 209 62.76 8.47 26.70
N ARG A 210 63.75 7.60 26.59
CA ARG A 210 65.20 7.72 26.47
C ARG A 210 65.72 6.36 25.97
#